data_AF-A0A855SKH4-F1
#
_entry.id   AF-A0A855SKH4-F1
#
_cell.length_a   1.000
_cell.length_b   1.000
_cell.length_c   1.000
_cell.angle_alpha   90.00
_cell.angle_beta   90.00
_cell.angle_gamma   90.00
#
_symmetry.space_group_name_H-M   'P 1'
#
loop_
_entity.id
_entity.type
_entity.pdbx_description
1 polymer ?
#
loop_
_entity_poly.entity_id
_entity_poly.type
_entity_poly.pdbx_seq_one_letter_code
_entity_poly.pdbx_strand_id
1 'polypeptide(L)'
;MQPNNSISLKVLTAKIQQAAETENWSRLQQLDDVLRTLLLPLKSKPKTAQQQVQITALMAAHRQAYLALQQAQQILQQKIATADKEKERLDAYQSANSME
;
A
#
# COMPACT_ATOMS: atom_id res chain seq x y z
N MET A 1 30.75 3.04 -10.72
CA MET A 1 30.08 3.66 -9.55
C MET A 1 29.00 2.69 -9.07
N GLN A 2 29.23 1.97 -7.97
CA GLN A 2 28.21 1.12 -7.37
C GLN A 2 27.32 2.00 -6.48
N PRO A 3 25.98 1.98 -6.60
CA PRO A 3 25.14 2.69 -5.66
C PRO A 3 25.24 1.97 -4.31
N ASN A 4 25.93 2.63 -3.39
CA ASN A 4 26.07 2.29 -1.99
C ASN A 4 24.71 2.50 -1.30
N ASN A 5 23.76 1.58 -1.49
CA ASN A 5 22.45 1.63 -0.84
C ASN A 5 22.06 0.24 -0.33
N SER A 6 22.87 -0.28 0.58
CA SER A 6 22.50 -1.44 1.40
C SER A 6 21.42 -1.01 2.40
N ILE A 7 20.19 -0.79 1.94
CA ILE A 7 19.04 -0.56 2.82
C ILE A 7 18.83 -1.85 3.62
N SER A 8 19.15 -1.80 4.91
CA SER A 8 18.93 -2.92 5.83
C SER A 8 17.44 -3.27 5.90
N LEU A 9 17.11 -4.57 5.97
CA LEU A 9 15.73 -5.06 6.05
C LEU A 9 14.92 -4.36 7.15
N LYS A 10 15.55 -4.06 8.29
CA LYS A 10 14.95 -3.29 9.40
C LYS A 10 14.49 -1.88 8.98
N VAL A 11 15.30 -1.18 8.20
CA VAL A 11 14.96 0.18 7.71
C VAL A 11 13.82 0.09 6.70
N LEU A 12 13.83 -0.95 5.86
CA LEU A 12 12.76 -1.18 4.88
C LEU A 12 11.43 -1.49 5.58
N THR A 13 11.42 -2.32 6.63
CA THR A 13 10.25 -2.58 7.48
C THR A 13 9.64 -1.28 8.00
N ALA A 14 10.46 -0.41 8.60
CA ALA A 14 9.99 0.86 9.16
C ALA A 14 9.42 1.79 8.07
N LYS A 15 10.04 1.84 6.89
CA LYS A 15 9.55 2.65 5.78
C LYS A 15 8.22 2.14 5.21
N ILE A 16 8.04 0.83 5.14
CA ILE A 16 6.77 0.22 4.70
C ILE A 16 5.65 0.53 5.70
N GLN A 17 5.93 0.40 7.00
CA GLN A 17 4.97 0.77 8.05
C GLN A 17 4.59 2.24 7.95
N GLN A 18 5.57 3.14 7.88
CA GLN A 18 5.31 4.57 7.77
C GLN A 18 4.51 4.93 6.50
N ALA A 19 4.84 4.32 5.36
CA ALA A 19 4.11 4.57 4.12
C ALA A 19 2.66 4.06 4.19
N ALA A 20 2.41 2.95 4.88
CA ALA A 20 1.06 2.46 5.12
C ALA A 20 0.28 3.34 6.11
N GLU A 21 0.91 3.78 7.20
CA GLU A 21 0.31 4.66 8.21
C GLU A 21 -0.06 6.04 7.65
N THR A 22 0.74 6.55 6.71
CA THR A 22 0.51 7.84 6.04
C THR A 22 -0.32 7.72 4.77
N GLU A 23 -0.85 6.54 4.47
CA GLU A 23 -1.62 6.24 3.25
C GLU A 23 -0.90 6.63 1.94
N ASN A 24 0.44 6.63 1.97
CA ASN A 24 1.26 7.00 0.83
C ASN A 24 1.49 5.79 -0.08
N TRP A 25 0.45 5.40 -0.81
CA TRP A 25 0.41 4.18 -1.63
C TRP A 25 1.45 4.18 -2.75
N SER A 26 1.72 5.33 -3.36
CA SER A 26 2.79 5.47 -4.37
C SER A 26 4.16 5.19 -3.78
N ARG A 27 4.41 5.63 -2.54
CA ARG A 27 5.65 5.33 -1.83
C ARG A 27 5.73 3.86 -1.44
N LEU A 28 4.61 3.27 -1.04
CA LEU A 28 4.52 1.84 -0.72
C LEU A 28 4.95 0.98 -1.93
N GLN A 29 4.41 1.29 -3.12
CA GLN A 29 4.75 0.59 -4.35
C GLN A 29 6.25 0.65 -4.69
N GLN A 30 6.87 1.83 -4.54
CA GLN A 30 8.32 1.98 -4.73
C GLN A 30 9.13 1.12 -3.73
N LEU A 31 8.66 1.02 -2.48
CA LEU A 31 9.32 0.22 -1.46
C LEU A 31 9.19 -1.28 -1.75
N ASP A 32 8.09 -1.73 -2.36
CA ASP A 32 7.90 -3.12 -2.78
C ASP A 32 8.83 -3.54 -3.94
N ASP A 33 9.11 -2.65 -4.88
CA ASP A 33 10.10 -2.91 -5.94
C ASP A 33 11.53 -3.07 -5.36
N VAL A 34 11.86 -2.22 -4.38
CA VAL A 34 13.13 -2.31 -3.63
C VAL A 34 13.18 -3.60 -2.82
N LEU A 35 12.08 -3.97 -2.17
CA LEU A 35 11.94 -5.21 -1.40
C LEU A 35 12.19 -6.44 -2.29
N ARG A 36 11.55 -6.51 -3.47
CA ARG A 36 11.72 -7.62 -4.41
C ARG A 36 13.18 -7.77 -4.84
N THR A 37 13.84 -6.65 -5.13
CA THR A 37 15.26 -6.62 -5.53
C THR A 37 16.19 -7.11 -4.42
N LEU A 38 15.87 -6.81 -3.15
CA LEU A 38 16.65 -7.24 -1.99
C LEU A 38 16.39 -8.69 -1.58
N LEU A 39 15.16 -9.20 -1.78
CA LEU A 39 14.80 -10.57 -1.41
C LEU A 39 15.25 -11.62 -2.43
N LEU A 40 15.34 -11.26 -3.72
CA LEU A 40 15.79 -12.16 -4.79
C LEU A 40 17.18 -12.80 -4.51
N PRO A 41 18.24 -12.05 -4.16
CA PRO A 41 19.55 -12.61 -3.82
C PRO A 41 19.58 -13.39 -2.50
N LEU A 42 18.65 -13.10 -1.59
CA LEU A 42 18.54 -13.76 -0.28
C LEU A 42 17.83 -15.13 -0.36
N LYS A 43 17.17 -15.45 -1.48
CA LYS A 43 16.46 -16.73 -1.65
C LYS A 43 17.42 -17.92 -1.66
N SER A 44 18.58 -17.78 -2.30
CA SER A 44 19.53 -18.88 -2.53
C SER A 44 20.63 -19.01 -1.47
N LYS A 45 20.64 -18.14 -0.45
CA LYS A 45 21.65 -18.16 0.62
C LYS A 45 21.07 -18.71 1.93
N PRO A 46 21.85 -19.52 2.69
CA PRO A 46 21.49 -19.87 4.05
C PRO A 46 21.38 -18.60 4.89
N LYS A 47 20.28 -18.47 5.62
CA LYS A 47 19.95 -17.28 6.42
C LYS A 47 20.41 -17.49 7.85
N THR A 48 20.96 -16.44 8.46
CA THR A 48 21.23 -16.47 9.89
C THR A 48 19.94 -16.31 10.69
N ALA A 49 19.93 -16.73 11.96
CA ALA A 49 18.76 -16.55 12.84
C ALA A 49 18.33 -15.07 12.94
N GLN A 50 19.28 -14.13 13.00
CA GLN A 50 18.98 -12.69 12.98
C GLN A 50 18.32 -12.24 11.68
N GLN A 51 18.78 -12.72 10.52
CA GLN A 51 18.15 -12.41 9.24
C GLN A 51 16.73 -12.99 9.15
N GLN A 52 16.52 -14.19 9.69
CA GLN A 52 15.20 -14.80 9.73
C GLN A 52 14.20 -13.94 10.53
N VAL A 53 14.60 -13.43 11.69
CA VAL A 53 13.77 -12.51 12.50
C VAL A 53 13.43 -11.24 11.72
N GLN A 54 14.41 -10.64 11.03
CA GLN A 54 14.18 -9.44 10.22
C GLN A 54 13.23 -9.69 9.04
N ILE A 55 13.36 -10.85 8.37
CA ILE A 55 12.46 -11.24 7.28
C ILE A 55 11.04 -11.46 7.82
N THR A 56 10.88 -12.11 8.98
CA THR A 56 9.56 -12.28 9.61
C THR A 56 8.91 -10.93 9.94
N ALA A 57 9.67 -9.99 10.50
CA ALA A 57 9.16 -8.64 10.79
C ALA A 57 8.76 -7.89 9.51
N LEU A 58 9.56 -8.02 8.45
CA LEU A 58 9.27 -7.44 7.14
C LEU A 58 7.99 -8.01 6.51
N MET A 59 7.80 -9.34 6.56
CA MET A 59 6.58 -9.99 6.09
C MET A 59 5.35 -9.51 6.85
N ALA A 60 5.45 -9.35 8.17
CA ALA A 60 4.37 -8.84 9.00
C ALA A 60 4.00 -7.40 8.60
N ALA A 61 4.99 -6.52 8.45
CA ALA A 61 4.78 -5.13 8.03
C ALA A 61 4.14 -5.04 6.64
N HIS A 62 4.63 -5.81 5.66
CA HIS A 62 4.05 -5.85 4.33
C HIS A 62 2.60 -6.36 4.35
N ARG A 63 2.30 -7.38 5.16
CA ARG A 63 0.93 -7.89 5.32
C ARG A 63 0.00 -6.83 5.94
N GLN A 64 0.48 -6.09 6.95
CA GLN A 64 -0.30 -4.99 7.53
C GLN A 64 -0.56 -3.88 6.50
N ALA A 65 0.45 -3.50 5.72
CA ALA A 65 0.29 -2.53 4.65
C ALA A 65 -0.73 -2.97 3.59
N TYR A 66 -0.71 -4.25 3.21
CA TYR A 66 -1.71 -4.82 2.30
C TYR A 66 -3.14 -4.73 2.86
N LEU A 67 -3.33 -5.05 4.14
CA LEU A 67 -4.65 -4.95 4.78
C LEU A 67 -5.14 -3.50 4.84
N ALA A 68 -4.25 -2.55 5.16
CA ALA A 68 -4.57 -1.12 5.16
C ALA A 68 -4.99 -0.65 3.76
N LEU A 69 -4.26 -1.07 2.72
CA LEU A 69 -4.60 -0.76 1.33
C LEU A 69 -5.97 -1.34 0.95
N GLN A 70 -6.25 -2.60 1.33
CA GLN A 70 -7.54 -3.24 1.05
C GLN A 70 -8.70 -2.48 1.72
N GLN A 71 -8.51 -2.04 2.97
CA GLN A 71 -9.50 -1.23 3.68
C GLN A 71 -9.71 0.14 3.01
N ALA A 72 -8.62 0.83 2.64
CA ALA A 72 -8.68 2.10 1.92
C ALA A 72 -9.43 1.97 0.58
N GLN A 73 -9.19 0.88 -0.16
CA GLN A 73 -9.90 0.59 -1.41
C GLN A 73 -11.40 0.40 -1.19
N GLN A 74 -11.81 -0.34 -0.15
CA GLN A 74 -13.23 -0.52 0.18
C GLN A 74 -13.91 0.81 0.54
N ILE A 75 -13.22 1.68 1.30
CA ILE A 75 -13.73 3.00 1.65
C ILE A 75 -13.88 3.88 0.39
N LEU A 76 -12.88 3.87 -0.49
CA LEU A 76 -12.93 4.61 -1.75
C LEU A 76 -14.09 4.15 -2.65
N GLN A 77 -14.30 2.84 -2.77
CA GLN A 77 -15.43 2.29 -3.54
C GLN A 77 -16.78 2.73 -2.97
N GLN A 78 -16.94 2.73 -1.64
CA GLN A 78 -18.15 3.23 -0.99
C GLN A 78 -18.38 4.72 -1.25
N LYS A 79 -17.31 5.54 -1.21
CA LYS A 79 -17.39 6.97 -1.51
C LYS A 79 -17.80 7.23 -2.96
N ILE A 80 -17.22 6.49 -3.92
CA ILE A 80 -17.60 6.58 -5.34
C ILE A 80 -19.07 6.22 -5.53
N ALA A 81 -19.52 5.09 -4.99
CA ALA A 81 -20.92 4.67 -5.10
C ALA A 81 -21.90 5.66 -4.46
N THR A 82 -21.47 6.36 -3.40
CA THR A 82 -22.28 7.42 -2.78
C THR A 82 -22.34 8.66 -3.66
N ALA A 83 -21.21 9.08 -4.22
CA ALA A 83 -21.13 10.22 -5.13
C ALA A 83 -21.96 10.00 -6.41
N ASP A 84 -21.93 8.79 -6.97
CA ASP A 84 -22.74 8.42 -8.14
C ASP A 84 -24.25 8.53 -7.83
N LYS A 85 -24.69 7.99 -6.69
CA LYS A 85 -26.09 8.10 -6.25
C LYS A 85 -26.51 9.55 -6.02
N GLU A 86 -25.63 10.37 -5.47
CA GLU A 86 -25.91 11.79 -5.23
C GLU A 86 -26.03 12.56 -6.54
N LYS A 87 -25.17 12.25 -7.52
CA LYS A 87 -25.28 12.78 -8.88
C LYS A 87 -26.60 12.38 -9.54
N GLU A 88 -26.97 11.10 -9.50
CA GLU A 88 -28.25 10.62 -10.06
C GLU A 88 -29.46 11.33 -9.43
N ARG A 89 -29.41 11.58 -8.11
CA ARG A 89 -30.46 12.36 -7.42
C ARG A 89 -30.51 13.80 -7.91
N LEU A 90 -29.37 14.48 -8.05
CA LEU A 90 -29.31 15.86 -8.54
C LEU A 90 -29.86 15.97 -9.96
N ASP A 91 -29.50 15.04 -10.84
CA ASP A 91 -29.99 14.98 -12.22
C ASP A 91 -31.51 14.73 -12.27
N ALA A 92 -32.05 13.88 -11.39
CA ALA A 92 -33.48 13.65 -11.24
C ALA A 92 -34.25 14.88 -10.74
N TYR A 93 -33.68 15.63 -9.78
CA TYR A 93 -34.29 16.88 -9.33
C TYR A 93 -34.26 17.95 -10.42
N GLN A 94 -33.16 18.09 -11.16
CA GLN A 94 -33.08 19.05 -12.26
C GLN A 94 -34.08 18.73 -13.37
N SER A 95 -34.17 17.48 -13.79
CA SER A 95 -35.14 17.05 -14.81
C SER A 95 -36.59 17.24 -14.37
N ALA A 96 -36.93 16.92 -13.12
CA ALA A 96 -38.27 17.17 -12.58
C ALA A 96 -38.61 18.67 -12.55
N ASN A 97 -37.65 19.52 -12.19
CA ASN A 97 -37.83 20.98 -12.11
C ASN A 97 -37.77 21.67 -13.48
N SER A 98 -37.38 20.94 -14.55
CA SER A 98 -37.35 21.44 -15.93
C SER A 98 -38.63 21.09 -16.71
N MET A 99 -39.52 20.29 -16.11
CA MET A 99 -40.80 19.86 -16.70
C MET A 99 -42.00 20.67 -16.19
N GLU A 100 -41.77 21.65 -15.30
CA GLU A 100 -42.72 22.74 -14.96
C GLU A 100 -42.47 23.97 -15.84
#